data_AF-A0A8C3N9T0-F1
#
_entry.id   AF-A0A8C3N9T0-F1
#
_cell.length_a   1.000
_cell.length_b   1.000
_cell.length_c   1.000
_cell.angle_alpha   90.00
_cell.angle_beta   90.00
_cell.angle_gamma   90.00
#
_symmetry.space_group_name_H-M   'P 1'
#
loop_
_entity.id
_entity.type
_entity.pdbx_description
1 polymer ?
#
loop_
_entity_poly.entity_id
_entity_poly.type
_entity_poly.pdbx_seq_one_letter_code
_entity_poly.pdbx_strand_id
1 'polypeptide(L)'
;MAGAIIENMSTRKLCIVGGILLVLQVIAFLVGGLIAPSPTTAVPYMSVKCIDVRKNHHKTKWLMPWGTNHCKKLRDFDEAVSRQIEANDIVFAVHIPLPSKEMSPWFQFMLFIMQLDIAFKMDNDLKENAEITLDVSLAYRDDMFDDWEEIAHAIEIRKLKCTFGSPKTVESEGRHYDCDFLPFMEIGSVAHKYYLINIRLPVNDRKGINVGIGEIKDIRLVGIHQNGGFTKVWFAMKTFLTPSILIIMVWYWRRITLMTRAPVLLEKVIFALGISMTFINIPVEWFSIGFDWTWMLLFGDIRQGIFYAMLLSFWIIFCGEHMMDQNERNRLSGYWKQVGPIAVGSFCLFVFDMCERGVQLKNPFYSIWTTEVGTELAMAFIIVAGICLCLYFLFLCFMVFQVFRNISGKQSSLPAMSKARRLHYEGLIFRFKFMMLITLACAAMTVIFFIVSQVTEGHWKWGDITIQVNSAFFTGIYGMWNLYVFALMFLYAPSHKNYGEDQSNGDLGVNSGEELQLTTTITHVDGPTEVYKLARKEAQE
;
A
#
# COMPACT_ATOMS: atom_id res chain seq x y z
N MET A 1 32.37 19.25 -18.45
CA MET A 1 31.43 18.82 -17.37
C MET A 1 31.44 17.29 -17.28
N ALA A 2 31.56 16.72 -16.08
CA ALA A 2 31.41 15.28 -15.89
C ALA A 2 29.94 14.88 -16.10
N GLY A 3 29.64 14.16 -17.19
CA GLY A 3 28.29 13.64 -17.46
C GLY A 3 27.84 12.60 -16.42
N ALA A 4 26.54 12.34 -16.32
CA ALA A 4 26.06 11.25 -15.45
C ALA A 4 26.55 9.88 -15.97
N ILE A 5 26.56 8.85 -15.13
CA ILE A 5 27.09 7.52 -15.48
C ILE A 5 26.42 6.95 -16.73
N ILE A 6 25.11 7.13 -16.88
CA ILE A 6 24.36 6.68 -18.06
C ILE A 6 24.77 7.36 -19.38
N GLU A 7 25.37 8.57 -19.35
CA GLU A 7 25.94 9.20 -20.57
C GLU A 7 27.26 8.54 -20.97
N ASN A 8 28.04 8.09 -19.99
CA ASN A 8 29.41 7.63 -20.19
C ASN A 8 29.52 6.11 -20.35
N MET A 9 28.40 5.40 -20.23
CA MET A 9 28.37 3.95 -20.23
C MET A 9 28.14 3.42 -21.66
N SER A 10 29.04 2.54 -22.12
CA SER A 10 28.85 1.81 -23.37
C SER A 10 27.61 0.90 -23.29
N THR A 11 26.93 0.66 -24.42
CA THR A 11 25.78 -0.26 -24.52
C THR A 11 26.07 -1.63 -23.91
N ARG A 12 27.27 -2.19 -24.11
CA ARG A 12 27.66 -3.48 -23.51
C ARG A 12 27.56 -3.49 -21.98
N LYS A 13 28.06 -2.44 -21.32
CA LYS A 13 27.99 -2.31 -19.86
C LYS A 13 26.55 -2.11 -19.38
N LEU A 14 25.76 -1.33 -20.13
CA LEU A 14 24.34 -1.13 -19.83
C LEU A 14 23.56 -2.45 -19.90
N CYS A 15 23.80 -3.27 -20.93
CA CYS A 15 23.22 -4.61 -21.05
C CYS A 15 23.67 -5.56 -19.93
N ILE A 16 24.93 -5.50 -19.50
CA ILE A 16 25.42 -6.31 -18.37
C ILE A 16 24.70 -5.92 -17.07
N VAL A 17 24.61 -4.63 -16.76
CA VAL A 17 23.88 -4.15 -15.58
C VAL A 17 22.40 -4.54 -15.65
N GLY A 18 21.76 -4.34 -16.81
CA GLY A 18 20.38 -4.78 -17.03
C GLY A 18 20.18 -6.27 -16.84
N GLY A 19 21.10 -7.11 -17.33
CA GLY A 19 21.07 -8.56 -17.13
C GLY A 19 21.20 -8.95 -15.66
N ILE A 20 22.09 -8.30 -14.91
CA ILE A 20 22.23 -8.52 -13.46
C ILE A 20 20.94 -8.15 -12.72
N LEU A 21 20.36 -6.99 -13.03
CA LEU A 21 19.09 -6.55 -12.42
C LEU A 21 17.95 -7.52 -12.76
N LEU A 22 17.90 -8.04 -13.99
CA LEU A 22 16.90 -9.03 -14.40
C LEU A 22 17.07 -10.34 -13.63
N VAL A 23 18.31 -10.82 -13.44
CA VAL A 23 18.58 -12.02 -12.63
C VAL A 23 18.12 -11.81 -11.18
N LEU A 24 18.44 -10.66 -10.58
CA LEU A 24 17.97 -10.31 -9.23
C LEU A 24 16.43 -10.25 -9.15
N GLN A 25 15.78 -9.74 -10.20
CA GLN A 25 14.32 -9.70 -10.27
C GLN A 25 13.71 -11.10 -10.36
N VAL A 26 14.30 -12.00 -11.16
CA VAL A 26 13.87 -13.40 -11.22
C VAL A 26 14.04 -14.07 -9.87
N ILE A 27 15.16 -13.84 -9.17
CA ILE A 27 15.36 -14.36 -7.81
C ILE A 27 14.27 -13.84 -6.86
N ALA A 28 13.90 -12.56 -6.92
CA ALA A 28 12.82 -12.02 -6.09
C ALA A 28 11.49 -12.76 -6.31
N PHE A 29 11.11 -13.03 -7.56
CA PHE A 29 9.91 -13.83 -7.87
C PHE A 29 10.02 -15.29 -7.38
N LEU A 30 11.19 -15.93 -7.57
CA LEU A 30 11.39 -17.32 -7.14
C LEU A 30 11.34 -17.47 -5.62
N VAL A 31 11.86 -16.50 -4.87
CA VAL A 31 11.78 -16.50 -3.40
C VAL A 31 10.32 -16.50 -2.95
N GLY A 32 9.45 -15.66 -3.51
CA GLY A 32 8.04 -15.69 -3.15
C GLY A 32 7.29 -16.91 -3.69
N GLY A 33 7.61 -17.36 -4.90
CA GLY A 33 6.88 -18.44 -5.56
C GLY A 33 7.19 -19.83 -5.04
N LEU A 34 8.45 -20.09 -4.65
CA LEU A 34 8.94 -21.43 -4.28
C LEU A 34 9.26 -21.57 -2.79
N ILE A 35 9.55 -20.47 -2.08
CA ILE A 35 9.96 -20.52 -0.66
C ILE A 35 8.84 -20.01 0.26
N ALA A 36 8.25 -18.86 -0.06
CA ALA A 36 7.21 -18.28 0.79
C ALA A 36 5.87 -19.03 0.63
N PRO A 37 5.19 -19.39 1.72
CA PRO A 37 3.81 -19.87 1.67
C PRO A 37 2.86 -18.72 1.30
N SER A 38 1.56 -18.99 1.21
CA SER A 38 0.54 -17.96 0.93
C SER A 38 0.67 -16.76 1.89
N PRO A 39 0.40 -15.51 1.43
CA PRO A 39 0.63 -14.32 2.26
C PRO A 39 -0.23 -14.28 3.51
N THR A 40 -1.48 -14.74 3.39
CA THR A 40 -2.46 -14.80 4.46
C THR A 40 -3.04 -16.21 4.59
N THR A 41 -3.64 -16.48 5.75
CA THR A 41 -4.41 -17.69 6.02
C THR A 41 -5.76 -17.28 6.60
N ALA A 42 -6.84 -17.81 6.03
CA ALA A 42 -8.20 -17.61 6.52
C ALA A 42 -8.68 -18.88 7.20
N VAL A 43 -9.11 -18.77 8.46
CA VAL A 43 -9.58 -19.89 9.27
C VAL A 43 -11.02 -19.61 9.70
N PRO A 44 -11.99 -20.47 9.34
CA PRO A 44 -13.36 -20.33 9.82
C PRO A 44 -13.49 -20.83 11.26
N TYR A 45 -14.23 -20.08 12.05
CA TYR A 45 -14.60 -20.37 13.43
C TYR A 45 -16.12 -20.37 13.55
N MET A 46 -16.65 -21.40 14.18
CA MET A 46 -18.06 -21.46 14.56
C MET A 46 -18.16 -21.11 16.04
N SER A 47 -19.03 -20.15 16.36
CA SER A 47 -19.27 -19.78 17.76
C SER A 47 -19.98 -20.89 18.53
N VAL A 48 -19.63 -21.03 19.80
CA VAL A 48 -20.34 -21.90 20.73
C VAL A 48 -21.32 -21.06 21.53
N LYS A 49 -22.59 -21.43 21.50
CA LYS A 49 -23.66 -20.80 22.29
C LYS A 49 -23.49 -21.23 23.76
N CYS A 50 -23.00 -20.32 24.58
CA CYS A 50 -22.81 -20.49 26.01
C CYS A 50 -23.94 -19.83 26.80
N ILE A 51 -24.28 -20.39 27.95
CA ILE A 51 -25.34 -19.87 28.84
C ILE A 51 -24.72 -19.17 30.04
N ASP A 52 -25.15 -17.94 30.32
CA ASP A 52 -24.74 -17.10 31.46
C ASP A 52 -25.94 -16.71 32.35
N VAL A 53 -26.34 -17.61 33.25
CA VAL A 53 -27.55 -17.47 34.10
C VAL A 53 -27.35 -16.51 35.31
N ARG A 54 -26.41 -15.55 35.25
CA ARG A 54 -26.11 -14.65 36.38
C ARG A 54 -26.86 -13.32 36.25
N LYS A 55 -27.57 -12.95 37.32
CA LYS A 55 -28.35 -11.69 37.43
C LYS A 55 -27.54 -10.38 37.26
N ASN A 56 -26.21 -10.43 37.37
CA ASN A 56 -25.34 -9.26 37.20
C ASN A 56 -24.43 -9.48 35.98
N HIS A 57 -24.90 -9.04 34.81
CA HIS A 57 -24.12 -9.07 33.56
C HIS A 57 -22.94 -8.08 33.53
N HIS A 58 -22.77 -7.25 34.57
CA HIS A 58 -21.72 -6.21 34.65
C HIS A 58 -20.31 -6.72 35.01
N LYS A 59 -20.15 -7.97 35.44
CA LYS A 59 -18.81 -8.59 35.60
C LYS A 59 -18.59 -9.57 34.45
N THR A 60 -17.64 -9.26 33.57
CA THR A 60 -17.24 -10.11 32.45
C THR A 60 -16.75 -11.46 32.98
N LYS A 61 -17.60 -12.49 32.83
CA LYS A 61 -17.17 -13.87 33.01
C LYS A 61 -16.69 -14.37 31.66
N TRP A 62 -15.43 -14.76 31.58
CA TRP A 62 -14.87 -15.38 30.39
C TRP A 62 -15.43 -16.79 30.22
N LEU A 63 -16.13 -17.02 29.10
CA LEU A 63 -16.87 -18.26 28.84
C LEU A 63 -16.09 -19.06 27.82
N MET A 64 -15.45 -20.13 28.29
CA MET A 64 -14.63 -20.95 27.41
C MET A 64 -15.52 -21.87 26.55
N PRO A 65 -15.34 -21.90 25.21
CA PRO A 65 -16.15 -22.76 24.35
C PRO A 65 -15.79 -24.25 24.46
N TRP A 66 -14.61 -24.62 24.98
CA TRP A 66 -14.15 -26.01 25.10
C TRP A 66 -13.15 -26.16 26.26
N GLY A 67 -12.68 -27.39 26.53
CA GLY A 67 -11.70 -27.65 27.60
C GLY A 67 -12.35 -28.02 28.95
N THR A 68 -11.53 -28.05 30.00
CA THR A 68 -11.97 -28.45 31.36
C THR A 68 -12.99 -27.48 31.94
N ASN A 69 -12.74 -26.17 31.79
CA ASN A 69 -13.61 -25.10 32.26
C ASN A 69 -14.60 -24.61 31.18
N HIS A 70 -15.09 -25.53 30.33
CA HIS A 70 -16.02 -25.17 29.26
C HIS A 70 -17.36 -24.65 29.81
N CYS A 71 -17.96 -23.73 29.07
CA CYS A 71 -19.27 -23.19 29.37
C CYS A 71 -20.37 -24.25 29.22
N LYS A 72 -21.51 -24.02 29.87
CA LYS A 72 -22.72 -24.80 29.60
C LYS A 72 -23.21 -24.43 28.20
N LYS A 73 -23.12 -25.40 27.28
CA LYS A 73 -23.43 -25.20 25.86
C LYS A 73 -24.93 -25.37 25.60
N LEU A 74 -25.38 -24.67 24.58
CA LEU A 74 -26.69 -24.83 23.96
C LEU A 74 -26.49 -25.41 22.56
N ARG A 75 -27.20 -26.49 22.21
CA ARG A 75 -27.10 -27.05 20.85
C ARG A 75 -27.91 -26.25 19.84
N ASP A 76 -29.15 -25.95 20.19
CA ASP A 76 -30.08 -25.20 19.36
C ASP A 76 -30.98 -24.29 20.20
N PHE A 77 -31.58 -23.27 19.59
CA PHE A 77 -32.47 -22.33 20.26
C PHE A 77 -33.79 -22.97 20.72
N ASP A 78 -34.22 -24.06 20.11
CA ASP A 78 -35.38 -24.84 20.61
C ASP A 78 -35.12 -25.38 22.03
N GLU A 79 -33.86 -25.75 22.33
CA GLU A 79 -33.43 -26.14 23.67
C GLU A 79 -33.51 -24.95 24.65
N ALA A 80 -33.22 -23.72 24.19
CA ALA A 80 -33.29 -22.53 25.03
C ALA A 80 -34.72 -22.20 25.43
N VAL A 81 -35.67 -22.34 24.51
CA VAL A 81 -37.10 -22.17 24.80
C VAL A 81 -37.56 -23.18 25.84
N SER A 82 -37.18 -24.45 25.68
CA SER A 82 -37.54 -25.52 26.64
C SER A 82 -36.98 -25.29 28.04
N ARG A 83 -35.81 -24.63 28.14
CA ARG A 83 -35.09 -24.34 29.39
C ARG A 83 -35.35 -22.94 29.93
N GLN A 84 -36.25 -22.18 29.29
CA GLN A 84 -36.60 -20.79 29.64
C GLN A 84 -35.37 -19.87 29.75
N ILE A 85 -34.44 -19.99 28.79
CA ILE A 85 -33.24 -19.14 28.72
C ILE A 85 -33.58 -17.86 27.95
N GLU A 86 -33.31 -16.70 28.54
CA GLU A 86 -33.51 -15.40 27.88
C GLU A 86 -32.42 -15.14 26.83
N ALA A 87 -32.73 -14.31 25.83
CA ALA A 87 -31.77 -13.95 24.77
C ALA A 87 -30.50 -13.29 25.33
N ASN A 88 -30.62 -12.48 26.39
CA ASN A 88 -29.50 -11.79 27.04
C ASN A 88 -28.53 -12.74 27.76
N ASP A 89 -28.99 -13.94 28.13
CA ASP A 89 -28.19 -14.95 28.82
C ASP A 89 -27.36 -15.79 27.85
N ILE A 90 -27.53 -15.61 26.54
CA ILE A 90 -26.79 -16.33 25.51
C ILE A 90 -25.55 -15.54 25.11
N VAL A 91 -24.39 -16.17 25.20
CA VAL A 91 -23.10 -15.62 24.79
C VAL A 91 -22.47 -16.52 23.75
N PHE A 92 -22.17 -15.99 22.58
CA PHE A 92 -21.44 -16.66 21.52
C PHE A 92 -19.95 -16.56 21.81
N ALA A 93 -19.33 -17.68 22.20
CA ALA A 93 -17.93 -17.74 22.56
C ALA A 93 -17.09 -18.36 21.43
N VAL A 94 -15.99 -17.71 21.08
CA VAL A 94 -15.01 -18.16 20.09
C VAL A 94 -13.61 -18.10 20.71
N HIS A 95 -12.91 -19.22 20.71
CA HIS A 95 -11.52 -19.31 21.16
C HIS A 95 -10.60 -19.35 19.94
N ILE A 96 -9.58 -18.52 19.98
CA ILE A 96 -8.59 -18.34 18.94
C ILE A 96 -7.21 -18.64 19.54
N PRO A 97 -6.40 -19.50 18.92
CA PRO A 97 -6.69 -20.27 17.72
C PRO A 97 -7.58 -21.49 18.03
N LEU A 98 -7.84 -22.32 17.02
CA LEU A 98 -8.51 -23.62 17.17
C LEU A 98 -7.78 -24.53 18.21
N PRO A 99 -8.48 -25.53 18.79
CA PRO A 99 -7.91 -26.40 19.81
C PRO A 99 -6.57 -27.03 19.38
N SER A 100 -5.63 -27.12 20.34
CA SER A 100 -4.27 -27.67 20.14
C SER A 100 -3.34 -26.85 19.23
N LYS A 101 -3.69 -25.60 18.92
CA LYS A 101 -2.80 -24.64 18.23
C LYS A 101 -2.50 -23.45 19.16
N GLU A 102 -1.48 -22.68 18.82
CA GLU A 102 -1.16 -21.40 19.47
C GLU A 102 -0.95 -20.32 18.39
N MET A 103 -1.34 -19.08 18.70
CA MET A 103 -0.97 -17.93 17.89
C MET A 103 0.50 -17.56 18.13
N SER A 104 1.08 -16.83 17.18
CA SER A 104 2.47 -16.37 17.29
C SER A 104 2.63 -14.94 16.77
N PRO A 105 3.59 -14.17 17.30
CA PRO A 105 3.91 -12.83 16.79
C PRO A 105 4.31 -12.78 15.30
N TRP A 106 4.66 -13.92 14.70
CA TRP A 106 4.91 -14.03 13.28
C TRP A 106 3.69 -13.75 12.40
N PHE A 107 2.47 -13.81 12.97
CA PHE A 107 1.25 -13.53 12.24
C PHE A 107 0.98 -12.03 12.07
N GLN A 108 1.66 -11.17 12.84
CA GLN A 108 1.70 -9.69 12.75
C GLN A 108 0.36 -8.98 12.92
N PHE A 109 -0.71 -9.42 12.28
CA PHE A 109 -2.05 -8.86 12.40
C PHE A 109 -3.08 -9.96 12.45
N MET A 110 -4.25 -9.64 12.98
CA MET A 110 -5.39 -10.55 12.98
C MET A 110 -6.67 -9.76 12.70
N LEU A 111 -7.34 -10.14 11.61
CA LEU A 111 -8.58 -9.55 11.13
C LEU A 111 -9.68 -10.58 11.23
N PHE A 112 -10.85 -10.18 11.71
CA PHE A 112 -12.04 -10.99 11.77
C PHE A 112 -13.17 -10.35 10.98
N ILE A 113 -13.80 -11.16 10.14
CA ILE A 113 -15.09 -10.87 9.54
C ILE A 113 -16.14 -11.81 10.14
N MET A 114 -17.34 -11.28 10.35
CA MET A 114 -18.47 -12.00 10.89
C MET A 114 -19.46 -12.34 9.78
N GLN A 115 -20.00 -13.55 9.84
CA GLN A 115 -21.10 -14.02 8.99
C GLN A 115 -22.21 -14.54 9.91
N LEU A 116 -23.43 -14.02 9.70
CA LEU A 116 -24.60 -14.40 10.47
C LEU A 116 -25.45 -15.37 9.66
N ASP A 117 -25.78 -16.51 10.25
CA ASP A 117 -26.75 -17.44 9.67
C ASP A 117 -28.13 -17.05 10.18
N ILE A 118 -28.92 -16.33 9.38
CA ILE A 118 -30.27 -15.88 9.74
C ILE A 118 -31.28 -16.75 9.01
N ALA A 119 -32.19 -17.42 9.72
CA ALA A 119 -33.29 -18.18 9.15
C ALA A 119 -34.52 -17.31 8.91
N PHE A 120 -35.21 -17.54 7.81
CA PHE A 120 -36.50 -16.92 7.50
C PHE A 120 -37.63 -17.58 8.28
N LYS A 121 -38.45 -16.75 8.95
CA LYS A 121 -39.72 -17.11 9.57
C LYS A 121 -40.76 -16.05 9.24
N MET A 122 -42.00 -16.45 8.97
CA MET A 122 -43.10 -15.51 8.70
C MET A 122 -43.36 -14.55 9.87
N ASP A 123 -43.34 -15.09 11.09
CA ASP A 123 -43.66 -14.34 12.30
C ASP A 123 -42.52 -13.40 12.75
N ASN A 124 -41.30 -13.60 12.25
CA ASN A 124 -40.12 -12.83 12.61
C ASN A 124 -39.26 -12.54 11.36
N ASP A 125 -39.86 -11.82 10.42
CA ASP A 125 -39.18 -11.34 9.22
C ASP A 125 -38.12 -10.28 9.60
N LEU A 126 -37.03 -10.26 8.84
CA LEU A 126 -35.98 -9.27 8.98
C LEU A 126 -36.51 -7.90 8.50
N LYS A 127 -36.46 -6.89 9.38
CA LYS A 127 -36.85 -5.52 9.01
C LYS A 127 -35.93 -4.94 7.94
N GLU A 128 -36.48 -4.07 7.09
CA GLU A 128 -35.66 -3.25 6.19
C GLU A 128 -34.72 -2.35 6.99
N ASN A 129 -33.44 -2.31 6.61
CA ASN A 129 -32.37 -1.60 7.33
C ASN A 129 -32.20 -2.04 8.80
N ALA A 130 -32.37 -3.33 9.09
CA ALA A 130 -32.13 -3.87 10.42
C ALA A 130 -30.70 -3.59 10.91
N GLU A 131 -30.58 -3.21 12.17
CA GLU A 131 -29.31 -3.00 12.86
C GLU A 131 -29.14 -4.02 13.97
N ILE A 132 -27.98 -4.64 14.01
CA ILE A 132 -27.58 -5.55 15.09
C ILE A 132 -26.62 -4.83 16.03
N THR A 133 -26.96 -4.83 17.31
CA THR A 133 -26.11 -4.35 18.40
C THR A 133 -25.38 -5.54 19.02
N LEU A 134 -24.05 -5.48 19.02
CA LEU A 134 -23.14 -6.49 19.52
C LEU A 134 -22.49 -5.97 20.79
N ASP A 135 -22.65 -6.69 21.90
CA ASP A 135 -21.88 -6.46 23.13
C ASP A 135 -20.69 -7.43 23.12
N VAL A 136 -19.51 -6.91 22.81
CA VAL A 136 -18.33 -7.72 22.46
C VAL A 136 -17.23 -7.51 23.48
N SER A 137 -16.61 -8.61 23.92
CA SER A 137 -15.44 -8.60 24.78
C SER A 137 -14.34 -9.48 24.19
N LEU A 138 -13.13 -8.92 24.11
CA LEU A 138 -11.90 -9.60 23.69
C LEU A 138 -10.96 -9.71 24.89
N ALA A 139 -10.45 -10.92 25.12
CA ALA A 139 -9.40 -11.20 26.09
C ALA A 139 -8.24 -11.97 25.49
N TYR A 140 -7.10 -11.94 26.17
CA TYR A 140 -5.93 -12.74 25.88
C TYR A 140 -5.44 -13.51 27.11
N ARG A 141 -4.58 -14.49 26.84
CA ARG A 141 -3.69 -15.15 27.81
C ARG A 141 -2.56 -15.87 27.07
N ASP A 142 -1.48 -16.17 27.79
CA ASP A 142 -0.33 -16.89 27.24
C ASP A 142 -0.19 -18.33 27.78
N ASP A 143 -0.62 -18.59 29.01
CA ASP A 143 -0.78 -19.94 29.56
C ASP A 143 -2.25 -20.37 29.53
N MET A 144 -2.50 -21.65 29.29
CA MET A 144 -3.84 -22.26 29.32
C MET A 144 -4.45 -22.32 30.72
N PHE A 145 -3.63 -22.20 31.78
CA PHE A 145 -4.09 -22.21 33.17
C PHE A 145 -4.27 -20.82 33.78
N ASP A 146 -3.76 -19.78 33.12
CA ASP A 146 -3.91 -18.41 33.58
C ASP A 146 -5.33 -17.89 33.35
N ASP A 147 -5.68 -16.88 34.17
CA ASP A 147 -6.89 -16.10 34.02
C ASP A 147 -6.80 -15.24 32.75
N TRP A 148 -7.96 -14.97 32.16
CA TRP A 148 -8.08 -14.14 30.96
C TRP A 148 -7.98 -12.65 31.31
N GLU A 149 -7.14 -11.93 30.58
CA GLU A 149 -7.00 -10.48 30.69
C GLU A 149 -7.74 -9.78 29.56
N GLU A 150 -8.50 -8.73 29.89
CA GLU A 150 -9.31 -7.99 28.92
C GLU A 150 -8.43 -7.07 28.05
N ILE A 151 -8.57 -7.18 26.72
CA ILE A 151 -7.97 -6.23 25.77
C ILE A 151 -8.92 -5.07 25.53
N ALA A 152 -10.15 -5.42 25.17
CA ALA A 152 -11.15 -4.45 24.75
C ALA A 152 -12.56 -5.00 24.99
N HIS A 153 -13.44 -4.10 25.43
CA HIS A 153 -14.86 -4.31 25.52
C HIS A 153 -15.56 -3.12 24.84
N ALA A 154 -16.46 -3.41 23.90
CA ALA A 154 -17.21 -2.39 23.18
C ALA A 154 -18.61 -2.87 22.83
N ILE A 155 -19.55 -1.92 22.79
CA ILE A 155 -20.88 -2.13 22.24
C ILE A 155 -20.87 -1.54 20.83
N GLU A 156 -21.05 -2.39 19.84
CA GLU A 156 -20.87 -2.07 18.44
C GLU A 156 -22.17 -2.29 17.68
N ILE A 157 -22.51 -1.35 16.79
CA ILE A 157 -23.72 -1.45 15.97
C ILE A 157 -23.29 -1.76 14.54
N ARG A 158 -23.98 -2.69 13.89
CA ARG A 158 -23.77 -3.08 12.48
C ARG A 158 -25.08 -3.10 11.73
N LYS A 159 -25.07 -2.63 10.49
CA LYS A 159 -26.21 -2.71 9.58
C LYS A 159 -26.24 -4.07 8.90
N LEU A 160 -27.39 -4.73 8.91
CA LEU A 160 -27.61 -6.01 8.25
C LEU A 160 -28.07 -5.77 6.81
N LYS A 161 -27.22 -6.14 5.85
CA LYS A 161 -27.57 -6.17 4.42
C LYS A 161 -27.81 -7.62 4.02
N CYS A 162 -29.07 -8.00 4.01
CA CYS A 162 -29.49 -9.37 3.73
C CYS A 162 -30.57 -9.39 2.67
N THR A 163 -30.50 -10.36 1.77
CA THR A 163 -31.49 -10.59 0.73
C THR A 163 -32.08 -11.99 0.87
N PHE A 164 -33.36 -12.13 0.52
CA PHE A 164 -34.02 -13.42 0.51
C PHE A 164 -34.43 -13.75 -0.92
N GLY A 165 -33.65 -14.62 -1.57
CA GLY A 165 -33.87 -14.97 -2.97
C GLY A 165 -35.05 -15.92 -3.22
N SER A 166 -35.63 -16.51 -2.17
CA SER A 166 -36.81 -17.38 -2.27
C SER A 166 -38.10 -16.59 -2.09
N PRO A 167 -39.23 -17.04 -2.67
CA PRO A 167 -40.52 -16.43 -2.35
C PRO A 167 -40.83 -16.62 -0.87
N LYS A 168 -41.28 -15.54 -0.20
CA LYS A 168 -41.73 -15.56 1.20
C LYS A 168 -43.05 -16.34 1.29
N THR A 169 -42.94 -17.65 1.38
CA THR A 169 -44.05 -18.59 1.58
C THR A 169 -43.74 -19.49 2.78
N VAL A 170 -44.75 -20.18 3.31
CA VAL A 170 -44.58 -21.11 4.45
C VAL A 170 -43.60 -22.24 4.09
N GLU A 171 -43.54 -22.66 2.83
CA GLU A 171 -42.59 -23.68 2.35
C GLU A 171 -41.12 -23.23 2.38
N SER A 172 -40.88 -21.92 2.41
CA SER A 172 -39.56 -21.32 2.45
C SER A 172 -39.07 -21.05 3.89
N GLU A 173 -39.88 -21.32 4.92
CA GLU A 173 -39.47 -21.17 6.31
C GLU A 173 -38.27 -22.07 6.64
N GLY A 174 -37.37 -21.54 7.46
CA GLY A 174 -36.11 -22.19 7.82
C GLY A 174 -34.99 -22.04 6.79
N ARG A 175 -35.26 -21.55 5.57
CA ARG A 175 -34.19 -21.18 4.63
C ARG A 175 -33.41 -19.97 5.14
N HIS A 176 -32.12 -19.91 4.83
CA HIS A 176 -31.27 -18.81 5.26
C HIS A 176 -31.39 -17.60 4.34
N TYR A 177 -31.28 -16.41 4.93
CA TYR A 177 -31.00 -15.19 4.18
C TYR A 177 -29.57 -15.22 3.64
N ASP A 178 -29.38 -14.61 2.47
CA ASP A 178 -28.07 -14.33 1.92
C ASP A 178 -27.62 -12.94 2.40
N CYS A 179 -26.74 -12.92 3.39
CA CYS A 179 -26.27 -11.71 4.06
C CYS A 179 -24.81 -11.40 3.70
N ASP A 180 -24.50 -10.12 3.52
CA ASP A 180 -23.14 -9.64 3.35
C ASP A 180 -22.30 -9.90 4.61
N PHE A 181 -20.99 -10.08 4.43
CA PHE A 181 -20.04 -10.18 5.54
C PHE A 181 -19.96 -8.86 6.32
N LEU A 182 -19.92 -8.95 7.65
CA LEU A 182 -19.79 -7.81 8.54
C LEU A 182 -18.32 -7.65 8.98
N PRO A 183 -17.69 -6.47 8.80
CA PRO A 183 -16.39 -6.20 9.41
C PRO A 183 -16.54 -6.21 10.93
N PHE A 184 -15.75 -7.07 11.58
CA PHE A 184 -15.88 -7.30 13.02
C PHE A 184 -14.74 -6.69 13.83
N MET A 185 -13.50 -7.07 13.54
CA MET A 185 -12.34 -6.62 14.32
C MET A 185 -11.05 -6.66 13.50
N GLU A 186 -10.14 -5.72 13.71
CA GLU A 186 -8.75 -5.77 13.23
C GLU A 186 -7.81 -5.39 14.39
N ILE A 187 -6.88 -6.29 14.74
CA ILE A 187 -5.78 -5.99 15.66
C ILE A 187 -4.45 -5.98 14.89
N GLY A 188 -3.65 -4.95 15.16
CA GLY A 188 -2.40 -4.70 14.44
C GLY A 188 -1.16 -5.42 14.96
N SER A 189 -1.34 -6.30 15.95
CA SER A 189 -0.29 -7.11 16.57
C SER A 189 -0.89 -8.41 17.11
N VAL A 190 -0.10 -9.49 17.07
CA VAL A 190 -0.48 -10.81 17.62
C VAL A 190 0.55 -11.18 18.69
N ALA A 191 0.54 -10.45 19.80
CA ALA A 191 1.52 -10.61 20.87
C ALA A 191 1.32 -11.89 21.70
N HIS A 192 0.08 -12.34 21.84
CA HIS A 192 -0.30 -13.42 22.76
C HIS A 192 -0.63 -14.72 22.03
N LYS A 193 -0.58 -15.82 22.78
CA LYS A 193 -0.82 -17.17 22.22
C LYS A 193 -2.30 -17.50 22.06
N TYR A 194 -3.12 -17.03 22.99
CA TYR A 194 -4.54 -17.38 23.06
C TYR A 194 -5.39 -16.13 23.20
N TYR A 195 -6.51 -16.11 22.49
CA TYR A 195 -7.50 -15.05 22.50
C TYR A 195 -8.89 -15.65 22.67
N LEU A 196 -9.74 -14.97 23.42
CA LEU A 196 -11.14 -15.35 23.61
C LEU A 196 -12.02 -14.17 23.23
N ILE A 197 -12.99 -14.46 22.37
CA ILE A 197 -14.01 -13.50 21.94
C ILE A 197 -15.35 -13.98 22.48
N ASN A 198 -15.97 -13.14 23.28
CA ASN A 198 -17.35 -13.32 23.74
C ASN A 198 -18.22 -12.27 23.07
N ILE A 199 -19.30 -12.71 22.41
CA ILE A 199 -20.27 -11.83 21.75
C ILE A 199 -21.62 -12.08 22.39
N ARG A 200 -22.26 -11.04 22.89
CA ARG A 200 -23.64 -11.06 23.39
C ARG A 200 -24.51 -10.21 22.47
N LEU A 201 -25.75 -10.64 22.29
CA LEU A 201 -26.78 -9.92 21.52
C LEU A 201 -27.83 -9.38 22.51
N PRO A 202 -27.62 -8.20 23.12
CA PRO A 202 -28.55 -7.66 24.09
C PRO A 202 -29.88 -7.31 23.41
N VAL A 203 -31.01 -7.75 23.97
CA VAL A 203 -32.36 -7.44 23.49
C VAL A 203 -33.04 -6.48 24.46
N ASN A 204 -33.62 -5.41 23.91
CA ASN A 204 -34.41 -4.46 24.69
C ASN A 204 -35.54 -3.86 23.87
N ASP A 205 -36.76 -4.36 24.09
CA ASP A 205 -37.96 -3.93 23.36
C ASP A 205 -38.28 -2.45 23.55
N ARG A 206 -38.03 -1.88 24.74
CA ARG A 206 -38.32 -0.47 25.03
C ARG A 206 -37.42 0.48 24.26
N LYS A 207 -36.17 0.07 24.04
CA LYS A 207 -35.17 0.84 23.30
C LYS A 207 -35.08 0.42 21.82
N GLY A 208 -35.81 -0.61 21.41
CA GLY A 208 -35.74 -1.17 20.06
C GLY A 208 -34.41 -1.86 19.73
N ILE A 209 -33.64 -2.29 20.73
CA ILE A 209 -32.31 -2.92 20.52
C ILE A 209 -32.50 -4.39 20.13
N ASN A 210 -31.93 -4.78 18.99
CA ASN A 210 -31.99 -6.14 18.44
C ASN A 210 -33.43 -6.67 18.24
N VAL A 211 -34.37 -5.79 17.89
CA VAL A 211 -35.78 -6.16 17.65
C VAL A 211 -36.08 -6.24 16.14
N GLY A 212 -36.45 -7.44 15.67
CA GLY A 212 -36.76 -7.68 14.26
C GLY A 212 -35.50 -7.86 13.39
N ILE A 213 -34.44 -8.43 13.97
CA ILE A 213 -33.20 -8.80 13.28
C ILE A 213 -33.26 -10.22 12.67
N GLY A 214 -34.46 -10.78 12.51
CA GLY A 214 -34.68 -12.15 12.06
C GLY A 214 -34.37 -13.21 13.12
N GLU A 215 -34.43 -14.49 12.73
CA GLU A 215 -34.04 -15.60 13.60
C GLU A 215 -32.58 -15.99 13.35
N ILE A 216 -31.67 -15.46 14.16
CA ILE A 216 -30.25 -15.84 14.10
C ILE A 216 -30.11 -17.28 14.58
N LYS A 217 -29.50 -18.14 13.75
CA LYS A 217 -29.18 -19.55 14.07
C LYS A 217 -27.75 -19.70 14.57
N ASP A 218 -26.77 -19.13 13.88
CA ASP A 218 -25.36 -19.23 14.26
C ASP A 218 -24.59 -17.96 13.88
N ILE A 219 -23.49 -17.72 14.60
CA ILE A 219 -22.52 -16.69 14.26
C ILE A 219 -21.21 -17.37 13.87
N ARG A 220 -20.74 -17.12 12.65
CA ARG A 220 -19.45 -17.58 12.15
C ARG A 220 -18.49 -16.41 12.11
N LEU A 221 -17.23 -16.67 12.46
CA LEU A 221 -16.14 -15.71 12.31
C LEU A 221 -15.09 -16.30 11.38
N VAL A 222 -14.54 -15.52 10.47
CA VAL A 222 -13.37 -15.91 9.68
C VAL A 222 -12.19 -15.09 10.16
N GLY A 223 -11.23 -15.76 10.81
CA GLY A 223 -9.99 -15.15 11.25
C GLY A 223 -8.95 -15.19 10.14
N ILE A 224 -8.49 -14.02 9.73
CA ILE A 224 -7.49 -13.80 8.70
C ILE A 224 -6.25 -13.23 9.38
N HIS A 225 -5.12 -13.90 9.21
CA HIS A 225 -3.85 -13.42 9.72
C HIS A 225 -2.75 -13.60 8.68
N GLN A 226 -1.64 -12.86 8.81
CA GLN A 226 -0.49 -13.09 7.96
C GLN A 226 0.07 -14.49 8.22
N ASN A 227 0.53 -15.18 7.19
CA ASN A 227 1.17 -16.46 7.38
C ASN A 227 2.58 -16.24 7.95
N GLY A 228 2.89 -16.87 9.08
CA GLY A 228 4.18 -16.68 9.74
C GLY A 228 5.38 -17.09 8.88
N GLY A 229 5.22 -18.05 7.98
CA GLY A 229 6.27 -18.39 7.01
C GLY A 229 6.50 -17.29 5.97
N PHE A 230 5.43 -16.66 5.48
CA PHE A 230 5.54 -15.51 4.57
C PHE A 230 6.19 -14.32 5.28
N THR A 231 5.80 -14.03 6.53
CA THR A 231 6.40 -12.97 7.34
C THR A 231 7.92 -13.14 7.49
N LYS A 232 8.40 -14.35 7.75
CA LYS A 232 9.84 -14.65 7.84
C LYS A 232 10.59 -14.32 6.55
N VAL A 233 10.04 -14.75 5.40
CA VAL A 233 10.65 -14.46 4.09
C VAL A 233 10.61 -12.97 3.80
N TRP A 234 9.50 -12.30 4.12
CA TRP A 234 9.33 -10.87 3.95
C TRP A 234 10.37 -10.08 4.77
N PHE A 235 10.55 -10.44 6.05
CA PHE A 235 11.53 -9.79 6.92
C PHE A 235 12.97 -10.03 6.43
N ALA A 236 13.29 -11.25 5.99
CA ALA A 236 14.59 -11.57 5.41
C ALA A 236 14.87 -10.71 4.16
N MET A 237 13.87 -10.57 3.28
CA MET A 237 13.98 -9.75 2.07
C MET A 237 14.20 -8.27 2.41
N LYS A 238 13.44 -7.70 3.35
CA LYS A 238 13.64 -6.33 3.85
C LYS A 238 15.03 -6.13 4.44
N THR A 239 15.48 -7.07 5.26
CA THR A 239 16.79 -7.03 5.94
C THR A 239 17.94 -7.09 4.92
N PHE A 240 17.78 -7.85 3.83
CA PHE A 240 18.78 -7.93 2.76
C PHE A 240 18.81 -6.68 1.87
N LEU A 241 17.63 -6.11 1.53
CA LEU A 241 17.51 -4.96 0.63
C LEU A 241 17.82 -3.62 1.31
N THR A 242 17.65 -3.51 2.63
CA THR A 242 17.96 -2.28 3.38
C THR A 242 19.41 -1.82 3.21
N PRO A 243 20.44 -2.64 3.52
CA PRO A 243 21.83 -2.21 3.38
C PRO A 243 22.21 -1.91 1.94
N SER A 244 21.69 -2.64 0.95
CA SER A 244 22.02 -2.39 -0.45
C SER A 244 21.51 -1.04 -0.94
N ILE A 245 20.26 -0.68 -0.63
CA ILE A 245 19.68 0.63 -0.94
C ILE A 245 20.36 1.75 -0.14
N LEU A 246 20.67 1.53 1.13
CA LEU A 246 21.34 2.53 1.97
C LEU A 246 22.75 2.84 1.45
N ILE A 247 23.54 1.81 1.10
CA ILE A 247 24.90 1.97 0.57
C ILE A 247 24.87 2.76 -0.75
N ILE A 248 24.00 2.40 -1.70
CA ILE A 248 23.92 3.12 -2.99
C ILE A 248 23.42 4.55 -2.79
N MET A 249 22.51 4.81 -1.84
CA MET A 249 22.00 6.14 -1.53
C MET A 249 23.09 7.04 -0.96
N VAL A 250 23.85 6.54 0.03
CA VAL A 250 25.00 7.27 0.61
C VAL A 250 26.07 7.52 -0.46
N TRP A 251 26.36 6.52 -1.29
CA TRP A 251 27.29 6.65 -2.40
C TRP A 251 26.83 7.69 -3.44
N TYR A 252 25.55 7.67 -3.80
CA TYR A 252 24.94 8.61 -4.74
C TYR A 252 25.04 10.06 -4.24
N TRP A 253 24.66 10.29 -2.98
CA TRP A 253 24.72 11.63 -2.40
C TRP A 253 26.16 12.13 -2.25
N ARG A 254 27.08 11.26 -1.81
CA ARG A 254 28.51 11.59 -1.73
C ARG A 254 29.08 11.99 -3.09
N ARG A 255 28.68 11.32 -4.17
CA ARG A 255 29.11 11.69 -5.54
C ARG A 255 28.62 13.07 -5.94
N ILE A 256 27.39 13.40 -5.56
CA ILE A 256 26.78 14.70 -5.87
C ILE A 256 27.51 15.83 -5.13
N THR A 257 27.78 15.66 -3.84
CA THR A 257 28.41 16.70 -3.00
C THR A 257 29.89 16.94 -3.33
N LEU A 258 30.54 16.01 -4.04
CA LEU A 258 31.91 16.20 -4.54
C LEU A 258 31.98 17.08 -5.79
N MET A 259 30.84 17.37 -6.45
CA MET A 259 30.83 18.30 -7.57
C MET A 259 30.90 19.75 -7.09
N THR A 260 31.54 20.62 -7.88
CA THR A 260 31.61 22.06 -7.58
C THR A 260 30.28 22.81 -7.78
N ARG A 261 29.33 22.21 -8.52
CA ARG A 261 27.99 22.77 -8.75
C ARG A 261 27.01 22.34 -7.66
N ALA A 262 26.00 23.17 -7.40
CA ALA A 262 24.89 22.79 -6.54
C ALA A 262 24.06 21.64 -7.16
N PRO A 263 23.45 20.75 -6.34
CA PRO A 263 22.63 19.65 -6.83
C PRO A 263 21.40 20.15 -7.60
N VAL A 264 21.13 19.54 -8.75
CA VAL A 264 19.95 19.88 -9.57
C VAL A 264 18.67 19.29 -8.99
N LEU A 265 17.51 19.78 -9.42
CA LEU A 265 16.22 19.33 -8.89
C LEU A 265 16.02 17.82 -9.07
N LEU A 266 16.37 17.29 -10.24
CA LEU A 266 16.23 15.86 -10.53
C LEU A 266 17.08 14.99 -9.58
N GLU A 267 18.30 15.40 -9.26
CA GLU A 267 19.18 14.70 -8.33
C GLU A 267 18.61 14.69 -6.90
N LYS A 268 18.05 15.82 -6.46
CA LYS A 268 17.38 15.93 -5.16
C LYS A 268 16.15 15.03 -5.07
N VAL A 269 15.35 14.94 -6.14
CA VAL A 269 14.14 14.10 -6.19
C VAL A 269 14.50 12.62 -6.21
N ILE A 270 15.53 12.20 -6.97
CA ILE A 270 16.03 10.82 -6.93
C ILE A 270 16.56 10.46 -5.53
N PHE A 271 17.27 11.38 -4.88
CA PHE A 271 17.73 11.18 -3.50
C PHE A 271 16.55 11.03 -2.52
N ALA A 272 15.53 11.89 -2.64
CA ALA A 272 14.32 11.79 -1.81
C ALA A 272 13.55 10.48 -2.05
N LEU A 273 13.47 10.00 -3.30
CA LEU A 273 12.90 8.69 -3.63
C LEU A 273 13.71 7.54 -2.98
N GLY A 274 15.05 7.65 -2.97
CA GLY A 274 15.94 6.72 -2.27
C GLY A 274 15.71 6.70 -0.75
N ILE A 275 15.47 7.86 -0.13
CA ILE A 275 15.12 7.97 1.29
C ILE A 275 13.79 7.27 1.56
N SER A 276 12.74 7.54 0.77
CA SER A 276 11.44 6.89 0.94
C SER A 276 11.52 5.37 0.75
N MET A 277 12.31 4.89 -0.21
CA MET A 277 12.53 3.46 -0.40
C MET A 277 13.27 2.83 0.78
N THR A 278 14.31 3.51 1.29
CA THR A 278 15.02 3.08 2.50
C THR A 278 14.05 2.99 3.68
N PHE A 279 13.17 3.99 3.85
CA PHE A 279 12.20 4.03 4.94
C PHE A 279 11.23 2.84 4.93
N ILE A 280 10.76 2.41 3.76
CA ILE A 280 9.95 1.16 3.61
C ILE A 280 10.76 -0.08 3.99
N ASN A 281 12.03 -0.12 3.56
CA ASN A 281 12.86 -1.30 3.70
C ASN A 281 13.34 -1.54 5.11
N ILE A 282 13.55 -0.48 5.92
CA ILE A 282 13.97 -0.61 7.31
C ILE A 282 13.03 -1.63 8.00
N PRO A 283 13.57 -2.75 8.50
CA PRO A 283 12.75 -3.85 8.98
C PRO A 283 12.36 -3.61 10.45
N VAL A 284 11.63 -2.52 10.70
CA VAL A 284 11.10 -2.13 12.02
C VAL A 284 10.18 -3.21 12.58
N GLU A 285 9.57 -4.00 11.70
CA GLU A 285 8.69 -5.12 12.05
C GLU A 285 9.40 -6.24 12.82
N TRP A 286 10.74 -6.32 12.83
CA TRP A 286 11.44 -7.26 13.73
C TRP A 286 11.12 -7.00 15.20
N PHE A 287 10.87 -5.74 15.57
CA PHE A 287 10.55 -5.39 16.95
C PHE A 287 9.16 -5.86 17.38
N SER A 288 8.21 -6.06 16.45
CA SER A 288 6.87 -6.55 16.80
C SER A 288 6.85 -8.03 17.22
N ILE A 289 7.96 -8.75 17.05
CA ILE A 289 8.10 -10.11 17.56
C ILE A 289 8.31 -10.12 19.08
N GLY A 290 9.02 -9.11 19.60
CA GLY A 290 9.35 -9.01 21.03
C GLY A 290 8.48 -8.03 21.80
N PHE A 291 7.85 -7.08 21.12
CA PHE A 291 7.03 -6.04 21.72
C PHE A 291 5.65 -5.98 21.07
N ASP A 292 4.62 -5.78 21.89
CA ASP A 292 3.25 -5.61 21.41
C ASP A 292 3.02 -4.19 20.88
N TRP A 293 3.24 -3.98 19.58
CA TRP A 293 3.06 -2.69 18.91
C TRP A 293 1.88 -2.73 17.93
N THR A 294 0.70 -2.36 18.42
CA THR A 294 -0.56 -2.34 17.64
C THR A 294 -0.56 -1.37 16.45
N TRP A 295 0.31 -0.35 16.46
CA TRP A 295 0.42 0.69 15.41
C TRP A 295 1.26 0.29 14.19
N MET A 296 1.76 -0.95 14.13
CA MET A 296 2.65 -1.40 13.06
C MET A 296 2.01 -1.34 11.66
N LEU A 297 0.71 -1.64 11.54
CA LEU A 297 -0.01 -1.59 10.26
C LEU A 297 -0.09 -0.17 9.73
N LEU A 298 -0.56 0.77 10.58
CA LEU A 298 -0.65 2.18 10.24
C LEU A 298 0.70 2.75 9.83
N PHE A 299 1.77 2.39 10.54
CA PHE A 299 3.13 2.80 10.16
C PHE A 299 3.60 2.15 8.84
N GLY A 300 3.20 0.92 8.56
CA GLY A 300 3.40 0.28 7.25
C GLY A 300 2.72 1.05 6.12
N ASP A 301 1.46 1.44 6.31
CA ASP A 301 0.67 2.16 5.30
C ASP A 301 1.24 3.55 5.03
N ILE A 302 1.56 4.31 6.08
CA ILE A 302 2.17 5.65 5.96
C ILE A 302 3.49 5.56 5.17
N ARG A 303 4.34 4.57 5.46
CA ARG A 303 5.59 4.35 4.73
C ARG A 303 5.36 4.12 3.24
N GLN A 304 4.39 3.27 2.90
CA GLN A 304 4.04 2.97 1.51
C GLN A 304 3.43 4.18 0.80
N GLY A 305 2.51 4.89 1.45
CA GLY A 305 1.89 6.11 0.94
C GLY A 305 2.90 7.20 0.62
N ILE A 306 3.89 7.43 1.50
CA ILE A 306 4.98 8.39 1.25
C ILE A 306 5.79 7.99 0.02
N PHE A 307 6.14 6.72 -0.13
CA PHE A 307 6.88 6.25 -1.31
C PHE A 307 6.08 6.44 -2.60
N TYR A 308 4.79 6.08 -2.62
CA TYR A 308 3.96 6.28 -3.80
C TYR A 308 3.85 7.76 -4.18
N ALA A 309 3.62 8.65 -3.21
CA ALA A 309 3.60 10.09 -3.47
C ALA A 309 4.93 10.59 -4.05
N MET A 310 6.06 10.13 -3.51
CA MET A 310 7.40 10.48 -4.02
C MET A 310 7.69 9.89 -5.40
N LEU A 311 7.24 8.67 -5.69
CA LEU A 311 7.40 8.02 -6.99
C LEU A 311 6.60 8.75 -8.08
N LEU A 312 5.34 9.11 -7.80
CA LEU A 312 4.51 9.88 -8.72
C LEU A 312 5.09 11.28 -8.96
N SER A 313 5.61 11.91 -7.89
CA SER A 313 6.29 13.21 -7.97
C SER A 313 7.57 13.10 -8.81
N PHE A 314 8.34 12.03 -8.64
CA PHE A 314 9.51 11.74 -9.45
C PHE A 314 9.17 11.64 -10.94
N TRP A 315 8.13 10.88 -11.32
CA TRP A 315 7.78 10.72 -12.73
C TRP A 315 7.39 12.03 -13.42
N ILE A 316 6.60 12.87 -12.76
CA ILE A 316 6.13 14.12 -13.37
C ILE A 316 7.26 15.15 -13.47
N ILE A 317 8.09 15.28 -12.44
CA ILE A 317 9.29 16.14 -12.46
C ILE A 317 10.30 15.63 -13.48
N PHE A 318 10.49 14.30 -13.58
CA PHE A 318 11.37 13.69 -14.58
C PHE A 318 10.91 14.04 -16.00
N CYS A 319 9.61 13.94 -16.29
CA CYS A 319 9.07 14.32 -17.61
C CYS A 319 9.27 15.80 -17.90
N GLY A 320 9.01 16.68 -16.93
CA GLY A 320 9.17 18.13 -17.12
C GLY A 320 10.62 18.59 -17.27
N GLU A 321 11.55 18.07 -16.47
CA GLU A 321 12.96 18.45 -16.58
C GLU A 321 13.59 18.02 -17.92
N HIS A 322 13.04 16.99 -18.57
CA HIS A 322 13.46 16.57 -19.93
C HIS A 322 12.76 17.35 -21.05
N MET A 323 11.86 18.31 -20.74
CA MET A 323 11.32 19.23 -21.73
C MET A 323 12.37 20.28 -22.12
N MET A 324 12.79 20.28 -23.39
CA MET A 324 13.93 21.05 -23.87
C MET A 324 13.70 22.58 -23.92
N ASP A 325 12.46 23.08 -23.87
CA ASP A 325 12.11 24.50 -24.09
C ASP A 325 11.48 25.23 -22.87
N GLN A 326 11.60 24.70 -21.65
CA GLN A 326 11.02 25.35 -20.45
C GLN A 326 12.01 26.32 -19.78
N ASN A 327 11.61 27.60 -19.61
CA ASN A 327 12.45 28.65 -19.02
C ASN A 327 12.62 28.58 -17.50
N GLU A 328 11.74 27.84 -16.79
CA GLU A 328 11.77 27.70 -15.32
C GLU A 328 12.25 26.30 -14.86
N ARG A 329 13.45 25.89 -15.29
CA ARG A 329 14.05 24.63 -14.82
C ARG A 329 14.56 24.71 -13.38
N ASN A 330 14.70 23.56 -12.74
CA ASN A 330 15.35 23.41 -11.43
C ASN A 330 14.64 24.07 -10.22
N ARG A 331 13.41 24.59 -10.37
CA ARG A 331 12.63 25.15 -9.26
C ARG A 331 11.37 24.31 -9.00
N LEU A 332 11.21 23.80 -7.79
CA LEU A 332 10.02 23.03 -7.40
C LEU A 332 8.73 23.84 -7.54
N SER A 333 8.79 25.17 -7.36
CA SER A 333 7.64 26.08 -7.52
C SER A 333 7.03 26.03 -8.92
N GLY A 334 7.83 25.76 -9.96
CA GLY A 334 7.35 25.62 -11.35
C GLY A 334 6.46 24.38 -11.54
N TYR A 335 6.58 23.38 -10.66
CA TYR A 335 5.83 22.12 -10.70
C TYR A 335 4.62 22.10 -9.77
N TRP A 336 4.28 23.21 -9.10
CA TRP A 336 3.19 23.25 -8.11
C TRP A 336 1.84 22.76 -8.66
N LYS A 337 1.51 23.11 -9.90
CA LYS A 337 0.27 22.67 -10.58
C LYS A 337 0.21 21.15 -10.78
N GLN A 338 1.38 20.52 -10.88
CA GLN A 338 1.55 19.10 -11.19
C GLN A 338 1.71 18.25 -9.93
N VAL A 339 2.38 18.78 -8.90
CA VAL A 339 2.58 18.12 -7.60
C VAL A 339 1.39 18.36 -6.66
N GLY A 340 0.63 19.44 -6.84
CA GLY A 340 -0.55 19.77 -6.04
C GLY A 340 -1.57 18.63 -5.93
N PRO A 341 -2.00 18.00 -7.04
CA PRO A 341 -2.92 16.86 -6.99
C PRO A 341 -2.37 15.66 -6.20
N ILE A 342 -1.05 15.39 -6.31
CA ILE A 342 -0.39 14.31 -5.57
C ILE A 342 -0.44 14.61 -4.07
N ALA A 343 -0.08 15.83 -3.67
CA ALA A 343 -0.08 16.25 -2.28
C ALA A 343 -1.49 16.18 -1.67
N VAL A 344 -2.50 16.73 -2.36
CA VAL A 344 -3.89 16.70 -1.90
C VAL A 344 -4.42 15.26 -1.82
N GLY A 345 -4.22 14.45 -2.86
CA GLY A 345 -4.67 13.05 -2.86
C GLY A 345 -4.01 12.23 -1.75
N SER A 346 -2.69 12.38 -1.56
CA SER A 346 -1.97 11.69 -0.48
C SER A 346 -2.43 12.14 0.92
N PHE A 347 -2.73 13.42 1.10
CA PHE A 347 -3.26 13.95 2.36
C PHE A 347 -4.67 13.42 2.64
N CYS A 348 -5.55 13.34 1.63
CA CYS A 348 -6.89 12.75 1.77
C CYS A 348 -6.81 11.27 2.19
N LEU A 349 -5.93 10.49 1.56
CA LEU A 349 -5.73 9.07 1.93
C LEU A 349 -5.13 8.93 3.33
N PHE A 350 -4.18 9.79 3.70
CA PHE A 350 -3.62 9.80 5.06
C PHE A 350 -4.69 10.09 6.12
N VAL A 351 -5.56 11.07 5.89
CA VAL A 351 -6.67 11.36 6.81
C VAL A 351 -7.63 10.17 6.90
N PHE A 352 -7.95 9.54 5.77
CA PHE A 352 -8.76 8.33 5.74
C PHE A 352 -8.15 7.19 6.58
N ASP A 353 -6.87 6.87 6.38
CA ASP A 353 -6.18 5.83 7.15
C ASP A 353 -6.11 6.15 8.65
N MET A 354 -5.91 7.42 9.01
CA MET A 354 -5.94 7.86 10.41
C MET A 354 -7.33 7.76 11.04
N CYS A 355 -8.40 7.98 10.26
CA CYS A 355 -9.77 7.84 10.73
C CYS A 355 -10.21 6.39 10.87
N GLU A 356 -9.77 5.48 9.99
CA GLU A 356 -10.08 4.05 10.09
C GLU A 356 -9.12 3.33 11.04
N ARG A 357 -7.87 3.13 10.60
CA ARG A 357 -6.85 2.36 11.33
C ARG A 357 -6.32 3.09 12.55
N GLY A 358 -6.28 4.41 12.54
CA GLY A 358 -5.88 5.20 13.69
C GLY A 358 -6.85 5.11 14.87
N VAL A 359 -8.17 5.01 14.60
CA VAL A 359 -9.19 4.83 15.66
C VAL A 359 -9.22 3.38 16.13
N GLN A 360 -8.96 2.42 15.24
CA GLN A 360 -8.87 0.99 15.58
C GLN A 360 -7.81 0.67 16.64
N LEU A 361 -6.77 1.51 16.77
CA LEU A 361 -5.77 1.38 17.84
C LEU A 361 -6.35 1.46 19.25
N LYS A 362 -7.42 2.25 19.42
CA LYS A 362 -8.11 2.39 20.70
C LYS A 362 -9.30 1.44 20.81
N ASN A 363 -10.02 1.22 19.71
CA ASN A 363 -11.15 0.32 19.65
C ASN A 363 -10.99 -0.65 18.46
N PRO A 364 -10.50 -1.88 18.68
CA PRO A 364 -10.27 -2.87 17.62
C PRO A 364 -11.53 -3.21 16.80
N PHE A 365 -12.71 -2.97 17.37
CA PHE A 365 -13.99 -3.23 16.72
C PHE A 365 -14.51 -2.02 15.95
N TYR A 366 -13.82 -0.89 15.93
CA TYR A 366 -14.27 0.27 15.17
C TYR A 366 -14.21 0.03 13.65
N SER A 367 -15.21 0.54 12.94
CA SER A 367 -15.12 0.72 11.50
C SER A 367 -15.94 1.93 11.04
N ILE A 368 -15.34 2.78 10.21
CA ILE A 368 -15.92 4.01 9.68
C ILE A 368 -17.16 3.76 8.83
N TRP A 369 -17.23 2.57 8.21
CA TRP A 369 -18.30 2.10 7.34
C TRP A 369 -19.62 1.79 8.06
N THR A 370 -19.65 1.89 9.39
CA THR A 370 -20.82 1.58 10.21
C THR A 370 -21.77 2.76 10.34
N THR A 371 -21.22 3.96 10.47
CA THR A 371 -21.98 5.21 10.60
C THR A 371 -22.24 5.81 9.22
N GLU A 372 -23.41 6.43 9.03
CA GLU A 372 -23.76 7.09 7.77
C GLU A 372 -22.81 8.25 7.48
N VAL A 373 -22.61 9.12 8.46
CA VAL A 373 -21.69 10.26 8.36
C VAL A 373 -20.25 9.79 8.12
N GLY A 374 -19.80 8.75 8.82
CA GLY A 374 -18.45 8.19 8.63
C GLY A 374 -18.28 7.63 7.22
N THR A 375 -19.26 6.87 6.74
CA THR A 375 -19.25 6.30 5.38
C THR A 375 -19.23 7.39 4.31
N GLU A 376 -20.05 8.43 4.44
CA GLU A 376 -20.06 9.56 3.51
C GLU A 376 -18.71 10.30 3.50
N LEU A 377 -18.12 10.56 4.67
CA LEU A 377 -16.81 11.19 4.79
C LEU A 377 -15.69 10.31 4.20
N ALA A 378 -15.68 9.02 4.50
CA ALA A 378 -14.73 8.05 3.95
C ALA A 378 -14.80 8.02 2.43
N MET A 379 -16.02 7.89 1.88
CA MET A 379 -16.24 7.91 0.43
C MET A 379 -15.82 9.24 -0.18
N ALA A 380 -16.09 10.38 0.48
CA ALA A 380 -15.64 11.69 0.00
C ALA A 380 -14.10 11.78 -0.09
N PHE A 381 -13.36 11.31 0.91
CA PHE A 381 -11.89 11.28 0.86
C PHE A 381 -11.36 10.39 -0.28
N ILE A 382 -11.95 9.21 -0.46
CA ILE A 382 -11.56 8.28 -1.54
C ILE A 382 -11.89 8.87 -2.92
N ILE A 383 -13.06 9.50 -3.08
CA ILE A 383 -13.46 10.16 -4.33
C ILE A 383 -12.54 11.32 -4.66
N VAL A 384 -12.21 12.19 -3.69
CA VAL A 384 -11.28 13.31 -3.89
C VAL A 384 -9.89 12.79 -4.28
N ALA A 385 -9.39 11.75 -3.59
CA ALA A 385 -8.12 11.12 -3.95
C ALA A 385 -8.14 10.52 -5.38
N GLY A 386 -9.25 9.88 -5.76
CA GLY A 386 -9.46 9.35 -7.11
C GLY A 386 -9.46 10.44 -8.19
N ILE A 387 -10.17 11.56 -7.96
CA ILE A 387 -10.15 12.72 -8.87
C ILE A 387 -8.74 13.29 -9.00
N CYS A 388 -8.01 13.42 -7.89
CA CYS A 388 -6.62 13.89 -7.90
C CYS A 388 -5.71 12.97 -8.73
N LEU A 389 -5.90 11.65 -8.61
CA LEU A 389 -5.15 10.66 -9.37
C LEU A 389 -5.46 10.73 -10.87
N CYS A 390 -6.74 10.88 -11.25
CA CYS A 390 -7.15 11.07 -12.64
C CYS A 390 -6.56 12.36 -13.24
N LEU A 391 -6.62 13.46 -12.51
CA LEU A 391 -6.02 14.74 -12.90
C LEU A 391 -4.49 14.61 -13.08
N TYR A 392 -3.83 13.92 -12.16
CA TYR A 392 -2.39 13.61 -12.26
C TYR A 392 -2.07 12.83 -13.54
N PHE A 393 -2.81 11.77 -13.86
CA PHE A 393 -2.57 10.99 -15.08
C PHE A 393 -2.80 11.80 -16.34
N LEU A 394 -3.82 12.68 -16.36
CA LEU A 394 -4.03 13.62 -17.47
C LEU A 394 -2.82 14.53 -17.67
N PHE A 395 -2.27 15.10 -16.59
CA PHE A 395 -1.06 15.92 -16.66
C PHE A 395 0.16 15.12 -17.11
N LEU A 396 0.34 13.90 -16.60
CA LEU A 396 1.46 13.05 -16.99
C LEU A 396 1.40 12.71 -18.48
N CYS A 397 0.24 12.30 -18.99
CA CYS A 397 0.02 12.02 -20.42
C CYS A 397 0.28 13.25 -21.29
N PHE A 398 -0.20 14.42 -20.86
CA PHE A 398 0.03 15.68 -21.55
C PHE A 398 1.52 16.04 -21.61
N MET A 399 2.23 15.93 -20.49
CA MET A 399 3.67 16.19 -20.41
C MET A 399 4.47 15.21 -21.29
N VAL A 400 4.14 13.93 -21.24
CA VAL A 400 4.73 12.91 -22.11
C VAL A 400 4.53 13.25 -23.58
N PHE A 401 3.31 13.62 -23.97
CA PHE A 401 3.01 14.03 -25.34
C PHE A 401 3.83 15.26 -25.76
N GLN A 402 3.92 16.27 -24.90
CA GLN A 402 4.74 17.46 -25.15
C GLN A 402 6.22 17.12 -25.31
N VAL A 403 6.76 16.27 -24.45
CA VAL A 403 8.16 15.82 -24.54
C VAL A 403 8.40 15.11 -25.86
N PHE A 404 7.54 14.17 -26.27
CA PHE A 404 7.70 13.50 -27.57
C PHE A 404 7.61 14.46 -28.75
N ARG A 405 6.69 15.43 -28.72
CA ARG A 405 6.56 16.45 -29.77
C ARG A 405 7.82 17.31 -29.85
N ASN A 406 8.37 17.70 -28.70
CA ASN A 406 9.61 18.49 -28.61
C ASN A 406 10.81 17.69 -29.13
N ILE A 407 10.95 16.43 -28.69
CA ILE A 407 12.00 15.52 -29.19
C ILE A 407 11.90 15.37 -30.70
N SER A 408 10.70 15.16 -31.26
CA SER A 408 10.51 15.05 -32.71
C SER A 408 10.90 16.33 -33.45
N GLY A 409 10.55 17.51 -32.92
CA GLY A 409 10.89 18.80 -33.52
C GLY A 409 12.39 19.13 -33.41
N LYS A 410 13.07 18.72 -32.33
CA LYS A 410 14.51 18.92 -32.21
C LYS A 410 15.29 17.89 -33.04
N GLN A 411 14.81 16.66 -33.17
CA GLN A 411 15.46 15.63 -33.99
C GLN A 411 15.64 16.05 -35.47
N SER A 412 14.70 16.81 -36.03
CA SER A 412 14.83 17.33 -37.41
C SER A 412 15.90 18.41 -37.56
N SER A 413 16.26 19.11 -36.47
CA SER A 413 17.28 20.17 -36.45
C SER A 413 18.64 19.71 -35.92
N LEU A 414 18.74 18.51 -35.33
CA LEU A 414 20.01 17.94 -34.83
C LEU A 414 21.14 17.88 -35.87
N PRO A 415 20.90 17.54 -37.16
CA PRO A 415 21.97 17.50 -38.17
C PRO A 415 22.62 18.86 -38.44
N ALA A 416 21.90 19.96 -38.16
CA ALA A 416 22.35 21.33 -38.39
C ALA A 416 23.07 21.96 -37.19
N MET A 417 23.20 21.26 -36.05
CA MET A 417 23.86 21.76 -34.85
C MET A 417 25.35 21.37 -34.77
N SER A 418 26.12 22.13 -33.99
CA SER A 418 27.53 21.79 -33.70
C SER A 418 27.64 20.43 -33.01
N LYS A 419 28.74 19.71 -33.29
CA LYS A 419 28.96 18.32 -32.84
C LYS A 419 28.80 18.15 -31.32
N ALA A 420 29.31 19.09 -30.53
CA ALA A 420 29.22 19.07 -29.07
C ALA A 420 27.78 19.24 -28.56
N ARG A 421 27.03 20.19 -29.14
CA ARG A 421 25.62 20.44 -28.78
C ARG A 421 24.72 19.28 -29.21
N ARG A 422 24.99 18.71 -30.39
CA ARG A 422 24.28 17.54 -30.91
C ARG A 422 24.42 16.33 -29.99
N LEU A 423 25.65 15.98 -29.57
CA LEU A 423 25.91 14.86 -28.66
C LEU A 423 25.20 15.03 -27.30
N HIS A 424 25.15 16.25 -26.78
CA HIS A 424 24.43 16.54 -25.53
C HIS A 424 22.92 16.27 -25.64
N TYR A 425 22.28 16.77 -26.70
CA TYR A 425 20.85 16.55 -26.92
C TYR A 425 20.51 15.10 -27.28
N GLU A 426 21.32 14.42 -28.10
CA GLU A 426 21.14 12.99 -28.39
C GLU A 426 21.22 12.16 -27.10
N GLY A 427 22.15 12.47 -26.19
CA GLY A 427 22.27 11.84 -24.88
C GLY A 427 21.04 12.07 -23.99
N LEU A 428 20.52 13.30 -23.94
CA LEU A 428 19.33 13.66 -23.16
C LEU A 428 18.06 12.94 -23.68
N ILE A 429 17.91 12.86 -25.00
CA ILE A 429 16.80 12.13 -25.64
C ILE A 429 16.89 10.62 -25.34
N PHE A 430 18.08 10.04 -25.44
CA PHE A 430 18.29 8.62 -25.14
C PHE A 430 17.92 8.28 -23.70
N ARG A 431 18.37 9.10 -22.73
CA ARG A 431 18.03 8.94 -21.30
C ARG A 431 16.53 8.93 -21.07
N PHE A 432 15.85 9.92 -21.60
CA PHE A 432 14.40 10.04 -21.46
C PHE A 432 13.70 8.80 -22.01
N LYS A 433 14.00 8.40 -23.25
CA LYS A 433 13.37 7.22 -23.88
C LYS A 433 13.68 5.92 -23.14
N PHE A 434 14.94 5.71 -22.75
CA PHE A 434 15.36 4.51 -22.04
C PHE A 434 14.65 4.38 -20.69
N MET A 435 14.64 5.45 -19.90
CA MET A 435 14.04 5.45 -18.57
C MET A 435 12.51 5.38 -18.64
N MET A 436 11.90 6.05 -19.62
CA MET A 436 10.47 5.94 -19.88
C MET A 436 10.05 4.51 -20.24
N LEU A 437 10.81 3.82 -21.10
CA LEU A 437 10.54 2.43 -21.49
C LEU A 437 10.59 1.50 -20.27
N ILE A 438 11.62 1.64 -19.42
CA ILE A 438 11.76 0.83 -18.20
C ILE A 438 10.59 1.10 -17.25
N THR A 439 10.23 2.36 -17.05
CA THR A 439 9.12 2.73 -16.16
C THR A 439 7.79 2.15 -16.65
N LEU A 440 7.51 2.25 -17.95
CA LEU A 440 6.32 1.64 -18.57
C LEU A 440 6.32 0.12 -18.42
N ALA A 441 7.47 -0.53 -18.62
CA ALA A 441 7.60 -1.98 -18.45
C ALA A 441 7.35 -2.40 -16.99
N CYS A 442 7.94 -1.71 -16.01
CA CYS A 442 7.71 -1.98 -14.59
C CYS A 442 6.24 -1.76 -14.19
N ALA A 443 5.62 -0.68 -14.67
CA ALA A 443 4.21 -0.39 -14.41
C ALA A 443 3.29 -1.45 -15.05
N ALA A 444 3.52 -1.79 -16.32
CA ALA A 444 2.74 -2.82 -17.03
C ALA A 444 2.85 -4.18 -16.34
N MET A 445 4.07 -4.59 -15.96
CA MET A 445 4.29 -5.85 -15.23
C MET A 445 3.59 -5.83 -13.87
N THR A 446 3.62 -4.71 -13.14
CA THR A 446 2.89 -4.57 -11.87
C THR A 446 1.39 -4.80 -12.05
N VAL A 447 0.79 -4.15 -13.06
CA VAL A 447 -0.65 -4.28 -13.34
C VAL A 447 -0.99 -5.70 -13.82
N ILE A 448 -0.22 -6.27 -14.74
CA ILE A 448 -0.46 -7.62 -15.26
C ILE A 448 -0.44 -8.64 -14.12
N PHE A 449 0.61 -8.65 -13.29
CA PHE A 449 0.70 -9.59 -12.18
C PHE A 449 -0.34 -9.32 -11.09
N PHE A 450 -0.71 -8.07 -10.86
CA PHE A 450 -1.80 -7.73 -9.96
C PHE A 450 -3.10 -8.38 -10.45
N ILE A 451 -3.49 -8.18 -11.71
CA ILE A 451 -4.70 -8.81 -12.29
C ILE A 451 -4.63 -10.33 -12.23
N VAL A 452 -3.48 -10.93 -12.56
CA VAL A 452 -3.29 -12.38 -12.44
C VAL A 452 -3.50 -12.85 -11.00
N SER A 453 -2.97 -12.13 -10.01
CA SER A 453 -3.14 -12.50 -8.59
C SER A 453 -4.59 -12.38 -8.09
N GLN A 454 -5.38 -11.46 -8.67
CA GLN A 454 -6.79 -11.28 -8.31
C GLN A 454 -7.71 -12.32 -8.95
N VAL A 455 -7.36 -12.80 -10.15
CA VAL A 455 -8.21 -13.76 -10.91
C VAL A 455 -7.85 -15.22 -10.59
N THR A 456 -6.65 -15.48 -10.09
CA THR A 456 -6.17 -16.84 -9.82
C THR A 456 -6.47 -17.26 -8.38
N GLU A 457 -6.73 -18.55 -8.14
CA GLU A 457 -6.92 -19.18 -6.82
C GLU A 457 -5.66 -19.18 -5.90
N GLY A 458 -4.68 -18.33 -6.19
CA GLY A 458 -3.50 -18.05 -5.36
C GLY A 458 -2.32 -19.03 -5.48
N HIS A 459 -2.53 -20.24 -5.98
CA HIS A 459 -1.48 -21.26 -6.15
C HIS A 459 -1.63 -22.07 -7.45
N TRP A 460 -0.51 -22.37 -8.10
CA TRP A 460 -0.45 -23.26 -9.27
C TRP A 460 0.27 -24.55 -8.91
N LYS A 461 -0.25 -25.70 -9.36
CA LYS A 461 0.48 -26.97 -9.28
C LYS A 461 1.15 -27.23 -10.61
N TRP A 462 2.48 -27.14 -10.65
CA TRP A 462 3.26 -27.55 -11.81
C TRP A 462 4.00 -28.85 -11.46
N GLY A 463 3.42 -29.99 -11.88
CA GLY A 463 3.90 -31.30 -11.44
C GLY A 463 3.75 -31.47 -9.93
N ASP A 464 4.83 -31.83 -9.25
CA ASP A 464 4.86 -32.04 -7.79
C ASP A 464 5.12 -30.74 -6.99
N ILE A 465 5.39 -29.62 -7.66
CA ILE A 465 5.71 -28.33 -7.01
C ILE A 465 4.48 -27.42 -7.01
N THR A 466 4.12 -26.92 -5.83
CA THR A 466 3.12 -25.86 -5.65
C THR A 466 3.81 -24.49 -5.72
N ILE A 467 3.43 -23.68 -6.70
CA ILE A 467 3.94 -22.31 -6.88
C ILE A 467 2.92 -21.35 -6.30
N GLN A 468 3.34 -20.55 -5.30
CA GLN A 468 2.49 -19.54 -4.66
C GLN A 468 2.55 -18.22 -5.43
N VAL A 469 1.60 -18.01 -6.34
CA VAL A 469 1.57 -16.83 -7.23
C VAL A 469 1.35 -15.54 -6.44
N ASN A 470 0.53 -15.58 -5.38
CA ASN A 470 0.26 -14.40 -4.55
C ASN A 470 1.52 -13.93 -3.80
N SER A 471 2.31 -14.85 -3.26
CA SER A 471 3.57 -14.53 -2.58
C SER A 471 4.67 -14.11 -3.55
N ALA A 472 4.73 -14.75 -4.72
CA ALA A 472 5.58 -14.33 -5.82
C ALA A 472 5.28 -12.90 -6.28
N PHE A 473 4.01 -12.51 -6.32
CA PHE A 473 3.61 -11.14 -6.64
C PHE A 473 4.17 -10.15 -5.61
N PHE A 474 3.91 -10.34 -4.31
CA PHE A 474 4.38 -9.39 -3.28
C PHE A 474 5.91 -9.24 -3.27
N THR A 475 6.64 -10.35 -3.26
CA THR A 475 8.11 -10.35 -3.26
C THR A 475 8.66 -9.81 -4.58
N GLY A 476 8.10 -10.21 -5.72
CA GLY A 476 8.53 -9.77 -7.04
C GLY A 476 8.34 -8.27 -7.24
N ILE A 477 7.17 -7.72 -6.92
CA ILE A 477 6.92 -6.27 -7.03
C ILE A 477 7.81 -5.49 -6.07
N TYR A 478 7.97 -5.97 -4.84
CA TYR A 478 8.86 -5.34 -3.87
C TYR A 478 10.32 -5.34 -4.34
N GLY A 479 10.81 -6.45 -4.91
CA GLY A 479 12.13 -6.53 -5.54
C GLY A 479 12.27 -5.59 -6.73
N MET A 480 11.24 -5.51 -7.59
CA MET A 480 11.26 -4.70 -8.81
C MET A 480 11.42 -3.22 -8.51
N TRP A 481 10.64 -2.68 -7.57
CA TRP A 481 10.73 -1.28 -7.19
C TRP A 481 12.03 -0.95 -6.45
N ASN A 482 12.57 -1.89 -5.67
CA ASN A 482 13.90 -1.77 -5.08
C ASN A 482 14.99 -1.66 -6.14
N LEU A 483 14.98 -2.57 -7.12
CA LEU A 483 15.95 -2.58 -8.22
C LEU A 483 15.78 -1.37 -9.14
N TYR A 484 14.56 -0.89 -9.34
CA TYR A 484 14.27 0.34 -10.07
C TYR A 484 14.91 1.57 -9.40
N VAL A 485 14.71 1.73 -8.08
CA VAL A 485 15.29 2.83 -7.30
C VAL A 485 16.82 2.71 -7.23
N PHE A 486 17.35 1.49 -7.09
CA PHE A 486 18.78 1.22 -7.18
C PHE A 486 19.36 1.63 -8.54
N ALA A 487 18.72 1.23 -9.63
CA ALA A 487 19.14 1.56 -10.99
C ALA A 487 19.10 3.07 -11.23
N LEU A 488 18.09 3.77 -10.71
CA LEU A 488 17.99 5.23 -10.80
C LEU A 488 19.19 5.93 -10.14
N MET A 489 19.48 5.61 -8.88
CA MET A 489 20.62 6.20 -8.18
C MET A 489 21.95 5.84 -8.84
N PHE A 490 22.09 4.61 -9.35
CA PHE A 490 23.31 4.18 -10.03
C PHE A 490 23.53 4.88 -11.38
N LEU A 491 22.51 4.89 -12.25
CA LEU A 491 22.61 5.40 -13.62
C LEU A 491 22.68 6.93 -13.68
N TYR A 492 21.97 7.62 -12.80
CA TYR A 492 21.93 9.08 -12.74
C TYR A 492 22.98 9.68 -11.79
N ALA A 493 23.90 8.89 -11.23
CA ALA A 493 25.02 9.41 -10.45
C ALA A 493 26.04 10.17 -11.33
N PRO A 494 26.75 11.17 -10.77
CA PRO A 494 27.90 11.80 -11.43
C PRO A 494 29.04 10.81 -11.74
N SER A 495 29.51 10.80 -12.99
CA SER A 495 30.66 9.99 -13.43
C SER A 495 32.00 10.65 -13.10
N HIS A 496 33.08 9.87 -12.99
CA HIS A 496 34.45 10.40 -12.89
C HIS A 496 35.19 10.48 -14.24
N LYS A 497 34.60 9.98 -15.33
CA LYS A 497 35.24 10.03 -16.65
C LYS A 497 35.09 11.42 -17.29
N ASN A 498 36.19 12.17 -17.39
CA ASN A 498 36.30 13.37 -18.22
C ASN A 498 36.79 12.97 -19.61
N TYR A 499 35.94 13.05 -20.64
CA TYR A 499 36.33 12.82 -22.04
C TYR A 499 36.89 14.09 -22.72
N GLY A 500 37.62 14.92 -21.96
CA GLY A 500 38.09 16.24 -22.40
C GLY A 500 39.57 16.35 -22.74
N GLU A 501 40.43 15.44 -22.27
CA GLU A 501 41.89 15.59 -22.43
C GLU A 501 42.50 14.73 -23.55
N ASP A 502 41.80 13.72 -24.06
CA ASP A 502 42.37 12.81 -25.08
C ASP A 502 42.18 13.29 -26.54
N GLN A 503 41.66 14.51 -26.77
CA GLN A 503 41.51 15.10 -28.12
C GLN A 503 42.21 16.46 -28.32
N SER A 504 42.95 16.96 -27.33
CA SER A 504 43.61 18.27 -27.39
C SER A 504 45.10 18.21 -27.75
N ASN A 505 45.51 17.29 -28.63
CA ASN A 505 46.86 17.29 -29.22
C ASN A 505 46.87 17.47 -30.75
N GLY A 506 45.87 18.17 -31.31
CA GLY A 506 45.89 18.52 -32.72
C GLY A 506 44.70 19.34 -33.18
N ASP A 507 44.57 20.58 -32.68
CA ASP A 507 44.11 21.73 -33.46
C ASP A 507 44.05 22.97 -32.57
N LEU A 508 45.09 23.80 -32.67
CA LEU A 508 45.16 25.13 -32.07
C LEU A 508 44.24 26.09 -32.83
N GLY A 509 43.24 26.64 -32.13
CA GLY A 509 42.84 28.03 -32.37
C GLY A 509 41.45 28.33 -32.94
N VAL A 510 40.36 27.70 -32.48
CA VAL A 510 38.98 28.22 -32.73
C VAL A 510 38.00 28.06 -31.54
N ASN A 511 38.19 27.11 -30.62
CA ASN A 511 37.15 26.75 -29.64
C ASN A 511 37.06 27.59 -28.34
N SER A 512 37.99 28.53 -28.08
CA SER A 512 38.01 29.25 -26.80
C SER A 512 36.87 30.27 -26.62
N GLY A 513 36.22 30.70 -27.71
CA GLY A 513 35.08 31.63 -27.65
C GLY A 513 33.74 30.99 -27.30
N GLU A 514 33.54 29.71 -27.64
CA GLU A 514 32.24 29.03 -27.48
C GLU A 514 32.04 28.42 -26.08
N GLU A 515 33.10 27.96 -25.41
CA GLU A 515 33.01 27.54 -23.99
C GLU A 515 32.66 28.73 -23.08
N LEU A 516 33.11 29.94 -23.42
CA LEU A 516 32.78 31.15 -22.67
C LEU A 516 31.29 31.53 -22.79
N GLN A 517 30.67 31.35 -23.96
CA GLN A 517 29.24 31.61 -24.19
C GLN A 517 28.32 30.58 -23.53
N LEU A 518 28.71 29.30 -23.49
CA LEU A 518 27.97 28.28 -22.74
C LEU A 518 28.01 28.55 -21.23
N THR A 519 29.12 29.13 -20.73
CA THR A 519 29.28 29.50 -19.32
C THR A 519 28.48 30.75 -18.97
N THR A 520 28.45 31.78 -19.82
CA THR A 520 27.69 33.03 -19.56
C THR A 520 26.18 32.85 -19.58
N THR A 521 25.66 31.90 -20.38
CA THR A 521 24.21 31.61 -20.39
C THR A 521 23.74 30.89 -19.12
N ILE A 522 24.65 30.28 -18.35
CA ILE A 522 24.35 29.53 -17.13
C ILE A 522 24.48 30.40 -15.86
N THR A 523 25.15 31.57 -15.92
CA THR A 523 25.49 32.37 -14.73
C THR A 523 24.84 33.76 -14.60
N HIS A 524 24.00 34.23 -15.53
CA HIS A 524 23.35 35.54 -15.36
C HIS A 524 21.99 35.46 -14.65
N VAL A 525 21.92 36.09 -13.47
CA VAL A 525 20.78 36.21 -12.56
C VAL A 525 19.98 37.52 -12.74
N ASP A 526 20.40 38.43 -13.63
CA ASP A 526 19.69 39.70 -13.87
C ASP A 526 19.18 39.84 -15.30
N GLY A 527 18.00 40.47 -15.42
CA GLY A 527 17.11 40.52 -16.59
C GLY A 527 17.67 41.06 -17.92
N PRO A 528 16.81 41.20 -18.95
CA PRO A 528 17.25 41.24 -20.34
C PRO A 528 18.03 42.52 -20.69
N THR A 529 19.27 42.34 -21.13
CA THR A 529 20.12 43.38 -21.74
C THR A 529 19.68 43.70 -23.18
N GLU A 530 19.15 44.92 -23.33
CA GLU A 530 19.15 45.92 -24.42
C GLU A 530 19.21 45.58 -25.93
N VAL A 531 19.43 44.34 -26.38
CA VAL A 531 19.55 44.06 -27.83
C VAL A 531 18.19 43.97 -28.55
N TYR A 532 17.09 43.85 -27.80
CA TYR A 532 15.73 43.78 -28.36
C TYR A 532 14.98 45.12 -28.48
N LYS A 533 15.58 46.25 -28.09
CA LYS A 533 14.95 47.58 -28.20
C LYS A 533 15.16 48.30 -29.54
N LEU A 534 16.01 47.77 -30.43
CA LEU A 534 16.38 48.44 -31.70
C LEU A 534 15.56 48.01 -32.93
N ALA A 535 14.62 47.07 -32.80
CA ALA A 535 13.85 46.54 -33.94
C ALA A 535 12.37 46.99 -33.99
N ARG A 536 12.03 48.16 -33.42
CA ARG A 536 10.69 48.73 -33.59
C ARG A 536 10.77 50.24 -33.83
N LYS A 537 11.15 50.61 -35.05
CA LYS A 537 10.91 51.94 -35.62
C LYS A 537 9.84 51.80 -36.69
N GLU A 538 8.68 52.38 -36.36
CA GLU A 538 7.73 53.13 -37.19
C GLU A 538 7.42 52.66 -38.61
N ALA A 539 6.13 52.40 -38.84
CA ALA A 539 5.43 52.86 -40.04
C ALA A 539 4.03 53.37 -39.62
N GLN A 540 3.77 54.65 -39.92
CA GLN A 540 2.48 55.34 -40.01
C GLN A 540 1.56 54.59 -41.01
N GLU A 541 0.22 54.65 -40.99
CA GLU A 541 -0.77 55.65 -40.56
C GLU A 541 -1.88 55.05 -39.68
#